data_AF-A0A1F3NQE5-F1
#
_entry.id   AF-A0A1F3NQE5-F1
#
_cell.length_a   1.000
_cell.length_b   1.000
_cell.length_c   1.000
_cell.angle_alpha   90.00
_cell.angle_beta   90.00
_cell.angle_gamma   90.00
#
_symmetry.space_group_name_H-M   'P 1'
#
loop_
_entity.id
_entity.type
_entity.pdbx_description
1 polymer ?
#
loop_
_entity_poly.entity_id
_entity_poly.type
_entity_poly.pdbx_seq_one_letter_code
_entity_poly.pdbx_strand_id
1 'polypeptide(L)'
;MKTYGFLKNILIIVIFFIIIISCKSNDRVITDTVFCTHNVVLDEKNKIVPWYTPTGKAYDHFLRLRWDFIKTKVPNSPGPDPGSGYPQYYFYCAFRVRNDSVLPDTWMNDIGEKIPNWFESARLYYAYTGDTSVMKIIHDFMDYTLEHGTSSPEYAWPVFPYTTANAGDTLFRGFSNHHALVLNEIQVDHAGEMGLTYFRMYQYTGKKKYLDAALNVADVLAKKVKTGTAAESVWPYRVVMTDGKITAPYGANWTGCYILLENLIRSNLGNVEAYRNASDKTRDFILEHPMKTGYWTDGHSDTDVKSNTYKSNLSASNMTLCLFDYPDLDPDWKTDIPRLIRWTEDNFVFRSAPGEPSTMWGANIVGEQDTFLVKMDYQTARFAAECARWYAVSGDESYREKAYRSLNWVTYCNDSTGLAFESPVSKGISSWWSDCYGECPRMFYQAFAGVPEWAPPQEDHILYSEGILKGVQYAEKQVKYTAAAQNGVEYLRLSFRPFMITINGKEISVSRDLIPDAYLLKKLGKGDYSLTIKHSKPCDVLISGF
;
A
#
# COMPACT_ATOMS: atom_id res chain seq x y z
N MET A 1 -85.06 -42.96 -37.88
CA MET A 1 -83.81 -43.25 -38.62
C MET A 1 -82.80 -42.16 -38.27
N LYS A 2 -81.65 -42.54 -37.69
CA LYS A 2 -80.26 -41.97 -37.76
C LYS A 2 -80.07 -40.43 -37.85
N THR A 3 -79.13 -39.72 -37.23
CA THR A 3 -77.96 -39.92 -36.33
C THR A 3 -77.31 -38.52 -36.12
N TYR A 4 -76.63 -38.30 -34.97
CA TYR A 4 -75.41 -37.48 -34.65
C TYR A 4 -74.99 -36.33 -35.62
N GLY A 5 -74.63 -35.09 -35.23
CA GLY A 5 -73.88 -34.56 -34.08
C GLY A 5 -72.51 -34.04 -34.57
N PHE A 6 -72.11 -32.79 -34.28
CA PHE A 6 -70.69 -32.38 -34.08
C PHE A 6 -70.53 -30.95 -33.53
N LEU A 7 -69.79 -30.84 -32.43
CA LEU A 7 -69.33 -29.62 -31.76
C LEU A 7 -68.26 -28.88 -32.56
N LYS A 8 -68.18 -27.54 -32.41
CA LYS A 8 -67.06 -26.71 -32.84
C LYS A 8 -66.46 -25.99 -31.62
N ASN A 9 -65.37 -26.55 -31.07
CA ASN A 9 -64.56 -25.91 -30.04
C ASN A 9 -63.46 -25.08 -30.72
N ILE A 10 -63.37 -23.79 -30.36
CA ILE A 10 -62.24 -22.91 -30.71
C ILE A 10 -61.25 -22.99 -29.54
N LEU A 11 -60.06 -23.55 -29.79
CA LEU A 11 -58.96 -23.57 -28.84
C LEU A 11 -57.96 -22.48 -29.27
N ILE A 12 -57.86 -21.41 -28.47
CA ILE A 12 -56.80 -20.40 -28.58
C ILE A 12 -55.56 -20.97 -27.88
N ILE A 13 -54.49 -21.21 -28.64
CA ILE A 13 -53.18 -21.57 -28.10
C ILE A 13 -52.43 -20.27 -27.79
N VAL A 14 -52.31 -19.93 -26.50
CA VAL A 14 -51.38 -18.91 -26.02
C VAL A 14 -50.07 -19.62 -25.68
N ILE A 15 -49.03 -19.37 -26.47
CA ILE A 15 -47.66 -19.83 -26.17
C ILE A 15 -47.06 -18.85 -25.16
N PHE A 16 -46.99 -19.24 -23.90
CA PHE A 16 -46.19 -18.57 -22.88
C PHE A 16 -44.72 -18.99 -23.05
N PHE A 17 -43.89 -18.11 -23.59
CA PHE A 17 -42.43 -18.24 -23.48
C PHE A 17 -42.03 -17.81 -22.07
N ILE A 18 -41.89 -18.76 -21.16
CA ILE A 18 -41.23 -18.53 -19.87
C ILE A 18 -39.72 -18.51 -20.17
N ILE A 19 -39.16 -17.31 -20.30
CA ILE A 19 -37.71 -17.12 -20.22
C ILE A 19 -37.34 -17.31 -18.75
N ILE A 20 -36.97 -18.54 -18.38
CA ILE A 20 -36.24 -18.78 -17.14
C ILE A 20 -34.87 -18.13 -17.34
N ILE A 21 -34.71 -16.92 -16.83
CA ILE A 21 -33.38 -16.37 -16.56
C ILE A 21 -32.82 -17.27 -15.45
N SER A 22 -32.13 -18.32 -15.85
CA SER A 22 -31.26 -19.07 -14.96
C SER A 22 -30.24 -18.05 -14.46
N CYS A 23 -30.35 -17.69 -13.18
CA CYS A 23 -29.20 -17.19 -12.43
C CYS A 23 -28.14 -18.29 -12.56
N LYS A 24 -27.23 -18.16 -13.53
CA LYS A 24 -26.03 -18.98 -13.56
C LYS A 24 -25.36 -18.79 -12.21
N SER A 25 -25.38 -19.82 -11.38
CA SER A 25 -24.42 -19.93 -10.30
C SER A 25 -23.05 -19.78 -10.95
N ASN A 26 -22.26 -18.82 -10.47
CA ASN A 26 -20.84 -18.82 -10.78
C ASN A 26 -20.28 -20.09 -10.15
N ASP A 27 -20.22 -21.17 -10.92
CA ASP A 27 -19.76 -22.47 -10.45
C ASP A 27 -18.27 -22.33 -10.13
N ARG A 28 -17.99 -22.13 -8.83
CA ARG A 28 -16.65 -22.14 -8.27
C ARG A 28 -16.21 -23.59 -8.17
N VAL A 29 -15.09 -23.93 -8.79
CA VAL A 29 -14.51 -25.26 -8.73
C VAL A 29 -13.39 -25.25 -7.70
N ILE A 30 -13.59 -25.98 -6.60
CA ILE A 30 -12.52 -26.27 -5.63
C ILE A 30 -11.70 -27.41 -6.21
N THR A 31 -10.40 -27.19 -6.37
CA THR A 31 -9.47 -28.19 -6.90
C THR A 31 -8.74 -28.93 -5.76
N ASP A 32 -8.15 -30.08 -6.05
CA ASP A 32 -7.27 -30.80 -5.12
C ASP A 32 -5.86 -30.17 -5.02
N THR A 33 -5.60 -29.09 -5.78
CA THR A 33 -4.31 -28.40 -5.71
C THR A 33 -4.29 -27.51 -4.48
N VAL A 34 -3.34 -27.75 -3.56
CA VAL A 34 -3.09 -26.89 -2.41
C VAL A 34 -2.06 -25.83 -2.79
N PHE A 35 -2.40 -24.57 -2.58
CA PHE A 35 -1.49 -23.43 -2.70
C PHE A 35 -1.32 -22.77 -1.33
N CYS A 36 -0.08 -22.70 -0.86
CA CYS A 36 0.27 -22.48 0.55
C CYS A 36 -0.43 -23.50 1.45
N THR A 37 -1.57 -23.12 2.01
CA THR A 37 -2.36 -23.90 2.97
C THR A 37 -3.83 -24.06 2.56
N HIS A 38 -4.20 -23.57 1.38
CA HIS A 38 -5.60 -23.55 0.91
C HIS A 38 -5.75 -24.29 -0.41
N ASN A 39 -6.89 -24.98 -0.57
CA ASN A 39 -7.27 -25.52 -1.87
C ASN A 39 -7.54 -24.39 -2.87
N VAL A 40 -6.95 -24.48 -4.05
CA VAL A 40 -7.13 -23.51 -5.13
C VAL A 40 -8.58 -23.57 -5.62
N VAL A 41 -9.22 -22.40 -5.68
CA VAL A 41 -10.57 -22.22 -6.20
C VAL A 41 -10.50 -21.47 -7.52
N LEU A 42 -11.14 -22.03 -8.55
CA LEU A 42 -11.18 -21.48 -9.90
C LEU A 42 -12.61 -21.12 -10.31
N ASP A 43 -12.73 -20.13 -11.21
CA ASP A 43 -13.98 -19.82 -11.91
C ASP A 43 -14.19 -20.70 -13.16
N GLU A 44 -15.30 -20.48 -13.87
CA GLU A 44 -15.67 -21.20 -15.10
C GLU A 44 -14.64 -21.07 -16.24
N LYS A 45 -13.70 -20.12 -16.16
CA LYS A 45 -12.60 -19.92 -17.12
C LYS A 45 -11.27 -20.48 -16.62
N ASN A 46 -11.30 -21.30 -15.56
CA ASN A 46 -10.12 -21.85 -14.88
C ASN A 46 -9.17 -20.76 -14.32
N LYS A 47 -9.72 -19.61 -13.92
CA LYS A 47 -8.94 -18.51 -13.31
C LYS A 47 -9.18 -18.42 -11.82
N ILE A 48 -8.14 -18.02 -11.08
CA ILE A 48 -8.17 -17.93 -9.62
C ILE A 48 -9.21 -16.94 -9.11
N VAL A 49 -9.93 -17.38 -8.08
CA VAL A 49 -10.85 -16.58 -7.26
C VAL A 49 -10.50 -16.77 -5.79
N PRO A 50 -11.01 -15.94 -4.86
CA PRO A 50 -10.68 -16.10 -3.45
C PRO A 50 -11.06 -17.49 -2.93
N TRP A 51 -10.21 -18.05 -2.06
CA TRP A 51 -10.53 -19.29 -1.35
C TRP A 51 -11.63 -19.06 -0.31
N TYR A 52 -11.58 -17.93 0.39
CA TYR A 52 -12.51 -17.61 1.46
C TYR A 52 -13.95 -17.41 0.98
N THR A 53 -14.90 -17.82 1.82
CA THR A 53 -16.35 -17.63 1.62
C THR A 53 -17.00 -16.98 2.83
N PRO A 54 -17.89 -15.98 2.64
CA PRO A 54 -18.40 -15.48 1.35
C PRO A 54 -17.36 -14.64 0.58
N THR A 55 -17.32 -14.77 -0.75
CA THR A 55 -16.31 -14.13 -1.61
C THR A 55 -16.32 -12.60 -1.54
N GLY A 56 -17.49 -12.00 -1.33
CA GLY A 56 -17.63 -10.55 -1.13
C GLY A 56 -16.95 -10.02 0.14
N LYS A 57 -16.51 -10.89 1.05
CA LYS A 57 -15.75 -10.52 2.26
C LYS A 57 -14.31 -11.04 2.26
N ALA A 58 -13.83 -11.58 1.14
CA ALA A 58 -12.53 -12.24 1.12
C ALA A 58 -11.35 -11.30 1.37
N TYR A 59 -11.38 -10.09 0.80
CA TYR A 59 -10.30 -9.11 1.01
C TYR A 59 -10.33 -8.52 2.42
N ASP A 60 -11.52 -8.27 2.96
CA ASP A 60 -11.70 -7.88 4.37
C ASP A 60 -11.17 -8.97 5.32
N HIS A 61 -11.51 -10.23 5.06
CA HIS A 61 -11.01 -11.36 5.83
C HIS A 61 -9.47 -11.44 5.79
N PHE A 62 -8.87 -11.31 4.60
CA PHE A 62 -7.41 -11.26 4.44
C PHE A 62 -6.77 -10.15 5.27
N LEU A 63 -7.30 -8.93 5.19
CA LEU A 63 -6.77 -7.77 5.93
C LEU A 63 -6.86 -7.96 7.45
N ARG A 64 -7.97 -8.52 7.93
CA ARG A 64 -8.16 -8.84 9.36
C ARG A 64 -7.17 -9.90 9.82
N LEU A 65 -6.97 -10.98 9.05
CA LEU A 65 -6.01 -12.03 9.38
C LEU A 65 -4.58 -11.47 9.56
N ARG A 66 -4.12 -10.61 8.64
CA ARG A 66 -2.78 -10.00 8.73
C ARG A 66 -2.62 -9.18 10.02
N TRP A 67 -3.61 -8.36 10.37
CA TRP A 67 -3.56 -7.57 11.61
C TRP A 67 -3.75 -8.41 12.88
N ASP A 68 -4.62 -9.41 12.86
CA ASP A 68 -4.85 -10.29 14.00
C ASP A 68 -3.60 -11.12 14.32
N PHE A 69 -2.83 -11.52 13.30
CA PHE A 69 -1.52 -12.14 13.49
C PHE A 69 -0.55 -11.19 14.21
N ILE A 70 -0.41 -9.95 13.75
CA ILE A 70 0.44 -8.94 14.39
C ILE A 70 0.04 -8.70 15.85
N LYS A 71 -1.27 -8.58 16.11
CA LYS A 71 -1.80 -8.30 17.45
C LYS A 71 -1.66 -9.47 18.43
N THR A 72 -1.67 -10.72 17.95
CA THR A 72 -1.91 -11.87 18.84
C THR A 72 -0.94 -13.04 18.70
N LYS A 73 -0.12 -13.09 17.64
CA LYS A 73 0.69 -14.27 17.30
C LYS A 73 2.18 -14.01 17.15
N VAL A 74 2.60 -12.75 16.98
CA VAL A 74 4.03 -12.44 16.89
C VAL A 74 4.71 -12.77 18.21
N PRO A 75 5.73 -13.64 18.23
CA PRO A 75 6.46 -13.91 19.46
C PRO A 75 7.33 -12.73 19.85
N ASN A 76 7.70 -12.67 21.12
CA ASN A 76 8.75 -11.76 21.54
C ASN A 76 10.10 -12.14 20.92
N SER A 77 10.99 -11.16 20.86
CA SER A 77 12.37 -11.32 20.42
C SER A 77 13.10 -12.31 21.32
N PRO A 78 13.97 -13.18 20.78
CA PRO A 78 14.84 -14.02 21.60
C PRO A 78 15.94 -13.19 22.26
N GLY A 79 16.54 -13.74 23.31
CA GLY A 79 17.64 -13.12 24.03
C GLY A 79 17.24 -12.60 25.42
N PRO A 80 18.15 -11.88 26.10
CA PRO A 80 17.87 -11.29 27.42
C PRO A 80 17.10 -9.97 27.31
N ASP A 81 16.64 -9.47 28.47
CA ASP A 81 16.10 -8.13 28.59
C ASP A 81 17.17 -7.06 28.24
N PRO A 82 16.75 -5.90 27.69
CA PRO A 82 15.37 -5.49 27.44
C PRO A 82 14.78 -6.08 26.13
N GLY A 83 15.59 -6.72 25.29
CA GLY A 83 15.17 -7.19 23.96
C GLY A 83 13.99 -8.16 24.00
N SER A 84 14.01 -9.13 24.93
CA SER A 84 12.93 -10.11 25.14
C SER A 84 11.57 -9.53 25.53
N GLY A 85 11.51 -8.25 25.89
CA GLY A 85 10.28 -7.53 26.18
C GLY A 85 9.52 -7.05 24.94
N TYR A 86 10.14 -7.09 23.75
CA TYR A 86 9.56 -6.56 22.51
C TYR A 86 9.24 -7.66 21.48
N PRO A 87 8.16 -7.51 20.69
CA PRO A 87 7.89 -8.38 19.55
C PRO A 87 9.06 -8.46 18.57
N GLN A 88 9.24 -9.60 17.90
CA GLN A 88 10.35 -9.83 16.95
C GLN A 88 10.50 -8.72 15.88
N TYR A 89 9.39 -8.16 15.39
CA TYR A 89 9.43 -7.12 14.36
C TYR A 89 10.15 -5.83 14.79
N TYR A 90 10.43 -5.62 16.09
CA TYR A 90 11.26 -4.50 16.54
C TYR A 90 12.72 -4.62 16.09
N PHE A 91 13.26 -5.85 16.07
CA PHE A 91 14.71 -6.08 15.99
C PHE A 91 15.15 -7.00 14.83
N TYR A 92 14.21 -7.56 14.08
CA TYR A 92 14.50 -8.50 12.99
C TYR A 92 13.68 -8.13 11.75
N CYS A 93 14.25 -8.28 10.55
CA CYS A 93 13.55 -7.97 9.29
C CYS A 93 12.51 -9.01 8.89
N ALA A 94 12.78 -10.28 9.18
CA ALA A 94 11.97 -11.39 8.72
C ALA A 94 11.86 -12.51 9.75
N PHE A 95 11.06 -13.52 9.42
CA PHE A 95 10.93 -14.74 10.18
C PHE A 95 10.89 -15.97 9.27
N ARG A 96 11.11 -17.13 9.87
CA ARG A 96 10.92 -18.45 9.28
C ARG A 96 10.11 -19.31 10.24
N VAL A 97 9.26 -20.18 9.69
CA VAL A 97 8.57 -21.19 10.48
C VAL A 97 9.40 -22.47 10.53
N ARG A 98 9.70 -22.95 11.74
CA ARG A 98 10.34 -24.25 11.99
C ARG A 98 9.62 -24.94 13.13
N ASN A 99 9.19 -26.19 12.93
CA ASN A 99 8.44 -26.97 13.92
C ASN A 99 7.28 -26.16 14.55
N ASP A 100 6.44 -25.59 13.69
CA ASP A 100 5.29 -24.75 14.06
C ASP A 100 5.62 -23.49 14.90
N SER A 101 6.91 -23.13 15.00
CA SER A 101 7.38 -21.96 15.72
C SER A 101 7.87 -20.88 14.76
N VAL A 102 7.46 -19.63 15.02
CA VAL A 102 7.93 -18.44 14.30
C VAL A 102 9.26 -18.00 14.91
N LEU A 103 10.35 -18.22 14.19
CA LEU A 103 11.71 -17.87 14.60
C LEU A 103 12.19 -16.68 13.76
N PRO A 104 12.91 -15.71 14.36
CA PRO A 104 13.41 -14.59 13.59
C PRO A 104 14.48 -15.05 12.60
N ASP A 105 14.50 -14.41 11.44
CA ASP A 105 15.64 -14.47 10.54
C ASP A 105 16.72 -13.48 11.03
N THR A 106 17.98 -13.88 10.98
CA THR A 106 19.11 -13.10 11.53
C THR A 106 19.87 -12.33 10.46
N TRP A 107 19.26 -12.09 9.30
CA TRP A 107 19.85 -11.30 8.23
C TRP A 107 20.15 -9.86 8.67
N MET A 108 19.11 -9.06 8.95
CA MET A 108 19.25 -7.69 9.44
C MET A 108 17.99 -7.21 10.17
N ASN A 109 17.90 -5.91 10.44
CA ASN A 109 16.67 -5.19 10.76
C ASN A 109 16.48 -4.02 9.77
N ASP A 110 15.39 -4.04 9.02
CA ASP A 110 15.03 -3.16 7.88
C ASP A 110 14.11 -1.99 8.31
N ILE A 111 14.53 -1.23 9.32
CA ILE A 111 13.68 -0.20 9.96
C ILE A 111 13.11 0.82 8.96
N GLY A 112 13.92 1.21 7.97
CA GLY A 112 13.57 2.22 6.96
C GLY A 112 12.44 1.81 6.03
N GLU A 113 12.26 0.52 5.77
CA GLU A 113 11.13 -0.01 5.00
C GLU A 113 9.95 -0.34 5.90
N LYS A 114 10.23 -0.90 7.08
CA LYS A 114 9.21 -1.37 8.01
C LYS A 114 8.38 -0.25 8.61
N ILE A 115 8.99 0.83 9.10
CA ILE A 115 8.25 1.91 9.77
C ILE A 115 7.27 2.62 8.82
N PRO A 116 7.67 3.08 7.62
CA PRO A 116 6.74 3.71 6.70
C PRO A 116 5.63 2.76 6.25
N ASN A 117 5.96 1.53 5.86
CA ASN A 117 4.97 0.58 5.37
C ASN A 117 3.97 0.15 6.44
N TRP A 118 4.43 -0.09 7.67
CA TRP A 118 3.54 -0.45 8.78
C TRP A 118 2.66 0.72 9.20
N PHE A 119 3.18 1.95 9.21
CA PHE A 119 2.37 3.13 9.48
C PHE A 119 1.26 3.28 8.46
N GLU A 120 1.57 3.12 7.18
CA GLU A 120 0.61 3.23 6.09
C GLU A 120 -0.45 2.12 6.16
N SER A 121 -0.05 0.88 6.43
CA SER A 121 -0.96 -0.24 6.69
C SER A 121 -1.89 0.05 7.87
N ALA A 122 -1.33 0.57 8.98
CA ALA A 122 -2.07 0.83 10.21
C ALA A 122 -3.08 1.96 10.03
N ARG A 123 -2.68 3.09 9.43
CA ARG A 123 -3.60 4.23 9.25
C ARG A 123 -4.75 3.89 8.31
N LEU A 124 -4.52 3.06 7.29
CA LEU A 124 -5.53 2.66 6.33
C LEU A 124 -6.48 1.63 6.95
N TYR A 125 -5.96 0.66 7.71
CA TYR A 125 -6.80 -0.27 8.48
C TYR A 125 -7.61 0.43 9.56
N TYR A 126 -7.03 1.40 10.27
CA TYR A 126 -7.74 2.24 11.22
C TYR A 126 -8.84 3.07 10.55
N ALA A 127 -8.57 3.71 9.41
CA ALA A 127 -9.60 4.42 8.66
C ALA A 127 -10.72 3.46 8.24
N TYR A 128 -10.36 2.27 7.76
CA TYR A 128 -11.29 1.26 7.26
C TYR A 128 -12.15 0.62 8.37
N THR A 129 -11.61 0.38 9.57
CA THR A 129 -12.29 -0.38 10.64
C THR A 129 -12.67 0.43 11.88
N GLY A 130 -12.03 1.57 12.11
CA GLY A 130 -12.06 2.28 13.39
C GLY A 130 -11.19 1.65 14.50
N ASP A 131 -10.45 0.57 14.22
CA ASP A 131 -9.59 -0.11 15.21
C ASP A 131 -8.36 0.76 15.55
N THR A 132 -8.38 1.39 16.71
CA THR A 132 -7.27 2.26 17.17
C THR A 132 -6.06 1.47 17.66
N SER A 133 -6.19 0.17 17.91
CA SER A 133 -5.10 -0.65 18.47
C SER A 133 -3.92 -0.78 17.51
N VAL A 134 -4.16 -0.81 16.19
CA VAL A 134 -3.10 -0.89 15.18
C VAL A 134 -2.26 0.40 15.15
N MET A 135 -2.91 1.56 15.34
CA MET A 135 -2.21 2.84 15.45
C MET A 135 -1.37 2.92 16.72
N LYS A 136 -1.82 2.31 17.82
CA LYS A 136 -1.04 2.21 19.05
C LYS A 136 0.23 1.38 18.82
N ILE A 137 0.13 0.23 18.15
CA ILE A 137 1.28 -0.64 17.87
C ILE A 137 2.38 0.11 17.11
N ILE A 138 2.02 0.78 16.01
CA ILE A 138 3.01 1.53 15.22
C ILE A 138 3.50 2.79 15.92
N HIS A 139 2.65 3.44 16.73
CA HIS A 139 3.07 4.56 17.57
C HIS A 139 4.18 4.14 18.55
N ASP A 140 4.00 3.04 19.26
CA ASP A 140 4.98 2.56 20.25
C ASP A 140 6.29 2.13 19.56
N PHE A 141 6.19 1.52 18.38
CA PHE A 141 7.37 1.13 17.60
C PHE A 141 8.12 2.35 17.06
N MET A 142 7.41 3.36 16.57
CA MET A 142 7.99 4.61 16.12
C MET A 142 8.68 5.37 17.26
N ASP A 143 8.07 5.40 18.45
CA ASP A 143 8.69 5.99 19.64
C ASP A 143 10.03 5.33 19.97
N TYR A 144 10.10 4.00 19.89
CA TYR A 144 11.34 3.26 20.06
C TYR A 144 12.39 3.67 19.02
N THR A 145 12.02 3.73 17.73
CA THR A 145 12.97 4.09 16.66
C THR A 145 13.50 5.51 16.78
N LEU A 146 12.70 6.48 17.26
CA LEU A 146 13.16 7.85 17.48
C LEU A 146 14.19 7.92 18.62
N GLU A 147 13.97 7.17 19.70
CA GLU A 147 14.87 7.13 20.85
C GLU A 147 16.16 6.35 20.57
N HIS A 148 16.08 5.27 19.80
CA HIS A 148 17.17 4.32 19.60
C HIS A 148 17.78 4.31 18.19
N GLY A 149 17.31 5.17 17.29
CA GLY A 149 17.65 5.11 15.86
C GLY A 149 17.79 6.47 15.20
N THR A 150 18.31 7.47 15.92
CA THR A 150 18.59 8.81 15.37
C THR A 150 20.08 9.14 15.48
N SER A 151 20.67 9.72 14.43
CA SER A 151 22.07 10.10 14.39
C SER A 151 22.42 11.26 15.35
N SER A 152 23.69 11.37 15.73
CA SER A 152 24.18 12.46 16.58
C SER A 152 24.04 13.82 15.88
N PRO A 153 23.75 14.92 16.61
CA PRO A 153 23.77 16.27 16.03
C PRO A 153 25.12 16.71 15.48
N GLU A 154 26.23 16.05 15.85
CA GLU A 154 27.58 16.36 15.38
C GLU A 154 27.93 15.68 14.05
N TYR A 155 27.07 14.80 13.54
CA TYR A 155 27.30 14.07 12.30
C TYR A 155 27.13 14.96 11.08
N ALA A 156 27.78 14.59 9.96
CA ALA A 156 27.58 15.27 8.68
C ALA A 156 26.12 15.20 8.16
N TRP A 157 25.38 14.19 8.61
CA TRP A 157 23.92 14.03 8.50
C TRP A 157 23.32 14.01 9.91
N PRO A 158 23.08 15.19 10.52
CA PRO A 158 22.73 15.30 11.92
C PRO A 158 21.24 15.03 12.17
N VAL A 159 20.92 14.37 13.28
CA VAL A 159 19.55 14.09 13.73
C VAL A 159 18.69 13.45 12.63
N PHE A 160 19.30 12.55 11.86
CA PHE A 160 18.71 11.85 10.73
C PHE A 160 18.46 10.38 11.13
N PRO A 161 17.35 9.76 10.71
CA PRO A 161 17.01 8.42 11.17
C PRO A 161 17.87 7.32 10.52
N TYR A 162 18.21 6.30 11.30
CA TYR A 162 18.80 5.07 10.80
C TYR A 162 17.76 4.23 10.07
N THR A 163 18.12 3.73 8.89
CA THR A 163 17.25 2.89 8.06
C THR A 163 17.49 1.40 8.23
N THR A 164 18.63 1.01 8.82
CA THR A 164 18.97 -0.38 9.08
C THR A 164 19.64 -0.56 10.45
N ALA A 165 19.63 -1.79 10.94
CA ALA A 165 20.46 -2.26 12.06
C ALA A 165 20.82 -3.74 11.86
N ASN A 166 21.78 -4.25 12.64
CA ASN A 166 21.98 -5.69 12.68
C ASN A 166 20.79 -6.38 13.34
N ALA A 167 20.53 -7.63 12.95
CA ALA A 167 19.49 -8.44 13.56
C ALA A 167 19.71 -8.57 15.08
N GLY A 168 18.69 -8.25 15.87
CA GLY A 168 18.71 -8.32 17.33
C GLY A 168 19.29 -7.09 18.04
N ASP A 169 19.88 -6.13 17.32
CA ASP A 169 20.39 -4.91 17.94
C ASP A 169 19.22 -4.05 18.48
N THR A 170 19.32 -3.65 19.74
CA THR A 170 18.36 -2.74 20.40
C THR A 170 18.70 -1.26 20.19
N LEU A 171 19.83 -0.97 19.53
CA LEU A 171 20.25 0.37 19.18
C LEU A 171 20.64 0.39 17.72
N PHE A 172 19.95 1.20 16.92
CA PHE A 172 20.07 1.17 15.48
C PHE A 172 21.24 2.06 15.05
N ARG A 173 22.22 1.46 14.36
CA ARG A 173 23.47 2.11 13.91
C ARG A 173 23.90 1.66 12.51
N GLY A 174 22.97 1.15 11.70
CA GLY A 174 23.25 0.54 10.41
C GLY A 174 23.54 -0.96 10.48
N PHE A 175 23.35 -1.66 9.36
CA PHE A 175 23.62 -3.09 9.18
C PHE A 175 25.11 -3.35 8.90
N SER A 176 25.92 -3.28 9.95
CA SER A 176 27.40 -3.25 9.87
C SER A 176 28.11 -4.59 10.09
N ASN A 177 27.38 -5.63 10.52
CA ASN A 177 27.93 -6.99 10.70
C ASN A 177 27.99 -7.79 9.40
N HIS A 178 27.58 -7.19 8.28
CA HIS A 178 27.63 -7.78 6.95
C HIS A 178 28.40 -6.88 6.00
N HIS A 179 29.03 -7.45 4.97
CA HIS A 179 29.89 -6.72 4.04
C HIS A 179 29.14 -5.79 3.07
N ALA A 180 27.81 -5.86 3.04
CA ALA A 180 26.97 -5.06 2.16
C ALA A 180 26.93 -3.58 2.55
N LEU A 181 27.06 -3.28 3.85
CA LEU A 181 26.99 -1.94 4.42
C LEU A 181 28.06 -1.76 5.52
N VAL A 182 28.33 -0.52 5.88
CA VAL A 182 29.25 -0.15 6.96
C VAL A 182 28.54 0.51 8.13
N LEU A 183 29.24 0.64 9.26
CA LEU A 183 28.71 1.33 10.44
C LEU A 183 28.29 2.76 10.08
N ASN A 184 27.10 3.12 10.55
CA ASN A 184 26.43 4.39 10.32
C ASN A 184 26.03 4.71 8.87
N GLU A 185 26.06 3.73 7.98
CA GLU A 185 25.54 3.87 6.61
C GLU A 185 24.01 3.74 6.59
N ILE A 186 23.36 4.59 5.81
CA ILE A 186 21.90 4.60 5.62
C ILE A 186 21.52 4.75 4.15
N GLN A 187 20.27 4.41 3.84
CA GLN A 187 19.58 4.73 2.58
C GLN A 187 18.82 6.06 2.75
N VAL A 188 19.13 7.08 1.95
CA VAL A 188 18.58 8.43 2.15
C VAL A 188 17.10 8.51 1.78
N ASP A 189 16.67 7.76 0.78
CA ASP A 189 15.28 7.67 0.32
C ASP A 189 14.37 7.14 1.43
N HIS A 190 14.73 6.01 2.05
CA HIS A 190 13.98 5.44 3.17
C HIS A 190 13.99 6.35 4.40
N ALA A 191 15.10 7.02 4.69
CA ALA A 191 15.13 8.00 5.79
C ALA A 191 14.19 9.19 5.51
N GLY A 192 14.03 9.61 4.25
CA GLY A 192 13.04 10.58 3.83
C GLY A 192 11.60 10.09 4.00
N GLU A 193 11.32 8.82 3.66
CA GLU A 193 10.03 8.17 3.92
C GLU A 193 9.70 8.07 5.42
N MET A 194 10.70 7.84 6.27
CA MET A 194 10.55 7.94 7.72
C MET A 194 10.19 9.37 8.13
N GLY A 195 10.80 10.39 7.53
CA GLY A 195 10.43 11.80 7.74
C GLY A 195 8.96 12.10 7.40
N LEU A 196 8.47 11.60 6.26
CA LEU A 196 7.05 11.67 5.89
C LEU A 196 6.17 11.00 6.95
N THR A 197 6.60 9.83 7.39
CA THR A 197 5.90 9.04 8.40
C THR A 197 5.82 9.77 9.75
N TYR A 198 6.88 10.46 10.16
CA TYR A 198 6.88 11.32 11.34
C TYR A 198 5.89 12.49 11.19
N PHE A 199 5.87 13.16 10.02
CA PHE A 199 4.92 14.24 9.80
C PHE A 199 3.46 13.75 9.86
N ARG A 200 3.19 12.58 9.27
CA ARG A 200 1.88 11.95 9.33
C ARG A 200 1.49 11.50 10.75
N MET A 201 2.43 11.00 11.54
CA MET A 201 2.21 10.71 12.96
C MET A 201 1.93 11.98 13.77
N TYR A 202 2.57 13.10 13.44
CA TYR A 202 2.22 14.41 14.02
C TYR A 202 0.78 14.80 13.65
N GLN A 203 0.36 14.66 12.40
CA GLN A 203 -1.03 14.95 12.00
C GLN A 203 -2.05 14.11 12.77
N TYR A 204 -1.72 12.83 13.04
CA TYR A 204 -2.54 11.91 13.82
C TYR A 204 -2.58 12.26 15.32
N THR A 205 -1.43 12.51 15.94
CA THR A 205 -1.31 12.63 17.41
C THR A 205 -1.31 14.06 17.94
N GLY A 206 -0.94 15.04 17.12
CA GLY A 206 -0.63 16.40 17.54
C GLY A 206 0.65 16.55 18.38
N LYS A 207 1.43 15.49 18.61
CA LYS A 207 2.62 15.55 19.46
C LYS A 207 3.81 16.18 18.71
N LYS A 208 4.32 17.29 19.24
CA LYS A 208 5.40 18.08 18.62
C LYS A 208 6.68 17.30 18.32
N LYS A 209 7.05 16.29 19.11
CA LYS A 209 8.26 15.48 18.87
C LYS A 209 8.32 14.86 17.47
N TYR A 210 7.17 14.46 16.92
CA TYR A 210 7.09 13.90 15.56
C TYR A 210 7.23 14.98 14.49
N LEU A 211 6.68 16.17 14.72
CA LEU A 211 6.89 17.31 13.84
C LEU A 211 8.36 17.71 13.83
N ASP A 212 9.00 17.78 15.00
CA ASP A 212 10.41 18.12 15.13
C ASP A 212 11.30 17.11 14.38
N ALA A 213 11.02 15.80 14.52
CA ALA A 213 11.72 14.77 13.76
C ALA A 213 11.51 14.91 12.24
N ALA A 214 10.29 15.18 11.78
CA ALA A 214 10.00 15.40 10.36
C ALA A 214 10.72 16.65 9.79
N LEU A 215 10.72 17.75 10.55
CA LEU A 215 11.41 18.99 10.17
C LEU A 215 12.92 18.79 10.11
N ASN A 216 13.51 18.06 11.06
CA ASN A 216 14.94 17.74 11.01
C ASN A 216 15.31 16.97 9.74
N VAL A 217 14.51 15.97 9.35
CA VAL A 217 14.71 15.23 8.09
C VAL A 217 14.60 16.17 6.88
N ALA A 218 13.54 16.98 6.82
CA ALA A 218 13.31 17.91 5.72
C ALA A 218 14.42 18.98 5.60
N ASP A 219 14.91 19.50 6.72
CA ASP A 219 16.02 20.47 6.76
C ASP A 219 17.32 19.87 6.25
N VAL A 220 17.64 18.63 6.63
CA VAL A 220 18.83 17.92 6.13
C VAL A 220 18.70 17.66 4.62
N LEU A 221 17.57 17.14 4.16
CA LEU A 221 17.29 16.93 2.73
C LEU A 221 17.44 18.24 1.95
N ALA A 222 16.81 19.32 2.40
CA ALA A 222 16.86 20.61 1.73
C ALA A 222 18.27 21.22 1.70
N LYS A 223 19.06 21.02 2.75
CA LYS A 223 20.47 21.47 2.80
C LYS A 223 21.39 20.66 1.88
N LYS A 224 21.10 19.37 1.68
CA LYS A 224 21.95 18.44 0.93
C LYS A 224 21.54 18.26 -0.53
N VAL A 225 20.39 18.82 -0.94
CA VAL A 225 19.87 18.65 -2.29
C VAL A 225 20.79 19.27 -3.34
N LYS A 226 21.13 18.50 -4.37
CA LYS A 226 21.84 18.97 -5.56
C LYS A 226 20.97 18.80 -6.81
N THR A 227 21.38 19.42 -7.91
CA THR A 227 20.79 19.09 -9.22
C THR A 227 21.23 17.68 -9.59
N GLY A 228 20.26 16.80 -9.86
CA GLY A 228 20.55 15.44 -10.30
C GLY A 228 21.04 15.40 -11.76
N THR A 229 21.61 14.26 -12.13
CA THR A 229 22.09 13.93 -13.47
C THR A 229 21.77 12.47 -13.78
N ALA A 230 22.06 12.01 -15.00
CA ALA A 230 21.89 10.61 -15.36
C ALA A 230 22.73 9.62 -14.54
N ALA A 231 23.78 10.09 -13.84
CA ALA A 231 24.69 9.25 -13.06
C ALA A 231 24.63 9.50 -11.54
N GLU A 232 24.02 10.61 -11.11
CA GLU A 232 23.93 10.98 -9.69
C GLU A 232 22.56 11.58 -9.39
N SER A 233 21.88 11.11 -8.36
CA SER A 233 20.57 11.64 -7.96
C SER A 233 20.67 12.91 -7.12
N VAL A 234 19.52 13.54 -6.88
CA VAL A 234 19.39 14.79 -6.09
C VAL A 234 19.94 14.67 -4.67
N TRP A 235 19.93 13.46 -4.13
CA TRP A 235 20.67 13.02 -2.95
C TRP A 235 21.38 11.70 -3.29
N PRO A 236 22.49 11.35 -2.63
CA PRO A 236 23.03 10.00 -2.78
C PRO A 236 22.00 8.97 -2.29
N TYR A 237 21.92 7.80 -2.92
CA TYR A 237 21.13 6.68 -2.39
C TYR A 237 21.65 6.25 -1.02
N ARG A 238 22.98 6.07 -0.89
CA ARG A 238 23.61 5.68 0.39
C ARG A 238 24.72 6.62 0.83
N VAL A 239 24.78 6.83 2.15
CA VAL A 239 25.76 7.70 2.79
C VAL A 239 26.12 7.21 4.18
N VAL A 240 27.40 7.36 4.56
CA VAL A 240 27.84 7.21 5.94
C VAL A 240 27.58 8.51 6.68
N MET A 241 26.70 8.49 7.67
CA MET A 241 26.18 9.72 8.28
C MET A 241 27.24 10.51 9.07
N THR A 242 28.24 9.84 9.65
CA THR A 242 29.28 10.47 10.47
C THR A 242 30.05 11.55 9.73
N ASP A 243 30.52 11.24 8.52
CA ASP A 243 31.43 12.07 7.74
C ASP A 243 30.83 12.53 6.39
N GLY A 244 29.68 11.95 6.00
CA GLY A 244 29.00 12.27 4.76
C GLY A 244 29.58 11.54 3.55
N LYS A 245 30.42 10.52 3.76
CA LYS A 245 30.97 9.71 2.66
C LYS A 245 29.86 9.03 1.88
N ILE A 246 29.76 9.36 0.60
CA ILE A 246 28.83 8.73 -0.34
C ILE A 246 29.35 7.35 -0.74
N THR A 247 28.48 6.35 -0.66
CA THR A 247 28.79 4.95 -1.02
C THR A 247 27.97 4.47 -2.21
N ALA A 248 26.80 5.07 -2.46
CA ALA A 248 26.02 4.91 -3.68
C ALA A 248 25.43 6.27 -4.11
N PRO A 249 25.89 6.85 -5.23
CA PRO A 249 25.53 8.22 -5.62
C PRO A 249 24.18 8.35 -6.33
N TYR A 250 23.54 7.25 -6.71
CA TYR A 250 22.32 7.23 -7.51
C TYR A 250 21.23 6.39 -6.84
N GLY A 251 20.05 6.98 -6.68
CA GLY A 251 18.77 6.36 -6.32
C GLY A 251 17.62 7.00 -7.12
N ALA A 252 16.44 6.40 -7.11
CA ALA A 252 15.24 6.83 -7.83
C ALA A 252 13.94 6.84 -6.98
N ASN A 253 13.95 6.38 -5.72
CA ASN A 253 12.77 6.20 -4.86
C ASN A 253 12.49 7.45 -4.04
N TRP A 254 12.42 8.60 -4.73
CA TRP A 254 12.35 9.90 -4.06
C TRP A 254 10.93 10.39 -3.79
N THR A 255 9.90 9.58 -4.08
CA THR A 255 8.49 9.96 -3.87
C THR A 255 8.20 10.26 -2.40
N GLY A 256 8.77 9.50 -1.46
CA GLY A 256 8.64 9.77 -0.03
C GLY A 256 9.18 11.13 0.38
N CYS A 257 10.41 11.45 -0.07
CA CYS A 257 11.05 12.74 0.14
C CYS A 257 10.23 13.89 -0.47
N TYR A 258 9.79 13.73 -1.72
CA TYR A 258 8.97 14.71 -2.41
C TYR A 258 7.67 14.99 -1.66
N ILE A 259 6.94 13.95 -1.25
CA ILE A 259 5.66 14.07 -0.54
C ILE A 259 5.86 14.73 0.83
N LEU A 260 6.94 14.42 1.57
CA LEU A 260 7.27 15.11 2.82
C LEU A 260 7.40 16.62 2.61
N LEU A 261 8.24 17.03 1.65
CA LEU A 261 8.52 18.44 1.37
C LEU A 261 7.24 19.16 0.91
N GLU A 262 6.47 18.58 -0.01
CA GLU A 262 5.21 19.13 -0.49
C GLU A 262 4.18 19.33 0.64
N ASN A 263 4.05 18.36 1.53
CA ASN A 263 3.11 18.46 2.65
C ASN A 263 3.51 19.52 3.67
N LEU A 264 4.82 19.68 3.94
CA LEU A 264 5.33 20.75 4.79
C LEU A 264 5.15 22.14 4.15
N ILE A 265 5.39 22.26 2.83
CA ILE A 265 5.14 23.49 2.05
C ILE A 265 3.66 23.87 2.12
N ARG A 266 2.74 22.92 1.83
CA ARG A 266 1.29 23.15 1.88
C ARG A 266 0.81 23.54 3.28
N SER A 267 1.45 22.98 4.30
CA SER A 267 1.14 23.30 5.71
C SER A 267 1.81 24.57 6.22
N ASN A 268 2.67 25.20 5.42
CA ASN A 268 3.50 26.34 5.78
C ASN A 268 4.34 26.10 7.06
N LEU A 269 5.00 24.95 7.13
CA LEU A 269 5.82 24.53 8.27
C LEU A 269 7.30 24.41 7.86
N GLY A 270 8.20 24.85 8.74
CA GLY A 270 9.65 24.78 8.52
C GLY A 270 10.17 25.79 7.49
N ASN A 271 11.28 25.46 6.84
CA ASN A 271 11.93 26.31 5.84
C ASN A 271 11.30 26.12 4.46
N VAL A 272 10.09 26.66 4.27
CA VAL A 272 9.26 26.48 3.06
C VAL A 272 9.99 26.85 1.76
N GLU A 273 10.83 27.87 1.76
CA GLU A 273 11.60 28.27 0.57
C GLU A 273 12.64 27.20 0.21
N ALA A 274 13.42 26.72 1.18
CA ALA A 274 14.40 25.67 0.96
C ALA A 274 13.73 24.33 0.56
N TYR A 275 12.58 24.01 1.17
CA TYR A 275 11.82 22.80 0.85
C TYR A 275 11.27 22.85 -0.57
N ARG A 276 10.80 24.01 -1.02
CA ARG A 276 10.33 24.19 -2.41
C ARG A 276 11.45 23.97 -3.42
N ASN A 277 12.61 24.58 -3.19
CA ASN A 277 13.79 24.34 -4.04
C ASN A 277 14.20 22.86 -4.07
N ALA A 278 14.12 22.15 -2.95
CA ALA A 278 14.41 20.72 -2.90
C ALA A 278 13.35 19.87 -3.62
N SER A 279 12.07 20.20 -3.43
CA SER A 279 10.93 19.56 -4.09
C SER A 279 11.01 19.71 -5.62
N ASP A 280 11.26 20.92 -6.11
CA ASP A 280 11.39 21.20 -7.55
C ASP A 280 12.53 20.41 -8.18
N LYS A 281 13.73 20.41 -7.56
CA LYS A 281 14.86 19.59 -8.05
C LYS A 281 14.56 18.10 -8.06
N THR A 282 13.83 17.62 -7.05
CA THR A 282 13.43 16.21 -6.95
C THR A 282 12.45 15.85 -8.07
N ARG A 283 11.43 16.68 -8.29
CA ARG A 283 10.47 16.52 -9.39
C ARG A 283 11.19 16.48 -10.73
N ASP A 284 12.04 17.48 -10.99
CA ASP A 284 12.76 17.59 -12.26
C ASP A 284 13.66 16.38 -12.50
N PHE A 285 14.39 15.90 -11.47
CA PHE A 285 15.19 14.69 -11.58
C PHE A 285 14.36 13.44 -11.92
N ILE A 286 13.25 13.20 -11.21
CA ILE A 286 12.39 12.03 -11.44
C ILE A 286 11.88 12.03 -12.89
N LEU A 287 11.35 13.17 -13.35
CA LEU A 287 10.78 13.31 -14.70
C LEU A 287 11.85 13.26 -15.80
N GLU A 288 13.05 13.77 -15.55
CA GLU A 288 14.12 13.80 -16.55
C GLU A 288 14.88 12.47 -16.66
N HIS A 289 15.02 11.74 -15.55
CA HIS A 289 15.84 10.53 -15.51
C HIS A 289 15.01 9.25 -15.39
N PRO A 290 14.62 8.74 -14.21
CA PRO A 290 14.03 7.40 -14.12
C PRO A 290 12.74 7.24 -14.96
N MET A 291 11.92 8.29 -15.11
CA MET A 291 10.75 8.28 -16.01
C MET A 291 11.10 8.09 -17.49
N LYS A 292 12.25 8.61 -17.94
CA LYS A 292 12.69 8.51 -19.35
C LYS A 292 13.60 7.30 -19.61
N THR A 293 14.50 7.01 -18.68
CA THR A 293 15.48 5.93 -18.83
C THR A 293 14.90 4.56 -18.48
N GLY A 294 13.85 4.53 -17.65
CA GLY A 294 13.30 3.30 -17.10
C GLY A 294 14.24 2.62 -16.08
N TYR A 295 15.24 3.34 -15.56
CA TYR A 295 16.13 2.87 -14.52
C TYR A 295 15.68 3.40 -13.16
N TRP A 296 14.74 2.67 -12.59
CA TRP A 296 14.24 2.86 -11.23
C TRP A 296 15.20 2.17 -10.25
N THR A 297 16.43 2.69 -10.17
CA THR A 297 17.43 2.14 -9.26
C THR A 297 17.15 2.61 -7.86
N ASP A 298 16.70 1.68 -7.03
CA ASP A 298 16.90 1.69 -5.59
C ASP A 298 17.06 0.25 -5.14
N GLY A 299 17.79 0.07 -4.05
CA GLY A 299 17.90 -1.20 -3.39
C GLY A 299 16.94 -1.25 -2.22
N HIS A 300 16.35 -2.40 -2.01
CA HIS A 300 15.94 -2.83 -0.69
C HIS A 300 17.10 -2.62 0.28
N SER A 301 16.77 -2.32 1.52
CA SER A 301 17.71 -1.81 2.53
C SER A 301 18.84 -2.78 2.87
N ASP A 302 18.79 -4.02 2.39
CA ASP A 302 19.79 -5.08 2.55
C ASP A 302 20.77 -5.27 1.37
N THR A 303 20.60 -4.54 0.28
CA THR A 303 21.38 -4.78 -0.95
C THR A 303 22.54 -3.79 -1.13
N ASP A 304 23.67 -4.27 -1.66
CA ASP A 304 24.81 -3.41 -2.04
C ASP A 304 24.67 -2.83 -3.46
N VAL A 305 23.57 -2.15 -3.75
CA VAL A 305 23.33 -1.53 -5.06
C VAL A 305 24.12 -0.24 -5.21
N LYS A 306 25.05 -0.21 -6.17
CA LYS A 306 25.88 0.97 -6.54
C LYS A 306 25.82 1.22 -8.06
N SER A 307 24.60 1.27 -8.60
CA SER A 307 24.34 1.37 -10.05
C SER A 307 23.35 2.51 -10.34
N ASN A 308 23.35 3.00 -11.57
CA ASN A 308 22.32 3.89 -12.11
C ASN A 308 21.51 3.23 -13.25
N THR A 309 21.68 1.92 -13.42
CA THR A 309 20.99 1.11 -14.44
C THR A 309 20.26 -0.10 -13.84
N TYR A 310 20.26 -0.19 -12.51
CA TYR A 310 19.55 -1.23 -11.77
C TYR A 310 18.04 -0.95 -11.82
N LYS A 311 17.25 -2.00 -11.96
CA LYS A 311 15.79 -1.92 -11.92
C LYS A 311 15.29 -2.56 -10.64
N SER A 312 14.51 -1.80 -9.89
CA SER A 312 13.66 -2.27 -8.80
C SER A 312 12.21 -1.93 -9.12
N ASN A 313 11.29 -2.87 -8.86
CA ASN A 313 9.87 -2.61 -9.06
C ASN A 313 9.34 -1.59 -8.06
N LEU A 314 9.88 -1.57 -6.84
CA LEU A 314 9.38 -0.75 -5.72
C LEU A 314 9.29 0.74 -6.11
N SER A 315 10.36 1.31 -6.67
CA SER A 315 10.41 2.75 -6.97
C SER A 315 9.49 3.14 -8.14
N ALA A 316 9.43 2.31 -9.18
CA ALA A 316 8.53 2.52 -10.32
C ALA A 316 7.05 2.45 -9.88
N SER A 317 6.73 1.45 -9.04
CA SER A 317 5.40 1.27 -8.46
C SER A 317 5.02 2.41 -7.51
N ASN A 318 5.94 2.85 -6.65
CA ASN A 318 5.73 4.00 -5.76
C ASN A 318 5.44 5.28 -6.56
N MET A 319 6.18 5.52 -7.64
CA MET A 319 5.90 6.62 -8.57
C MET A 319 4.51 6.49 -9.19
N THR A 320 4.17 5.33 -9.72
CA THR A 320 2.86 5.07 -10.34
C THR A 320 1.71 5.35 -9.38
N LEU A 321 1.81 4.86 -8.14
CA LEU A 321 0.79 5.07 -7.11
C LEU A 321 0.74 6.54 -6.65
N CYS A 322 1.90 7.22 -6.56
CA CYS A 322 1.99 8.64 -6.22
C CYS A 322 1.24 9.52 -7.22
N LEU A 323 1.35 9.23 -8.52
CA LEU A 323 0.70 10.01 -9.59
C LEU A 323 -0.84 10.04 -9.48
N PHE A 324 -1.47 9.04 -8.88
CA PHE A 324 -2.92 9.07 -8.68
C PHE A 324 -3.38 10.07 -7.62
N ASP A 325 -2.53 10.37 -6.63
CA ASP A 325 -2.84 11.30 -5.54
C ASP A 325 -2.17 12.68 -5.74
N TYR A 326 -1.09 12.72 -6.52
CA TYR A 326 -0.31 13.92 -6.87
C TYR A 326 -0.18 14.08 -8.39
N PRO A 327 -1.29 14.23 -9.14
CA PRO A 327 -1.25 14.34 -10.60
C PRO A 327 -0.50 15.59 -11.10
N ASP A 328 -0.35 16.63 -10.26
CA ASP A 328 0.41 17.83 -10.60
C ASP A 328 1.95 17.58 -10.63
N LEU A 329 2.42 16.44 -10.09
CA LEU A 329 3.81 16.03 -10.18
C LEU A 329 4.21 15.79 -11.65
N ASP A 330 3.33 15.18 -12.44
CA ASP A 330 3.53 14.89 -13.86
C ASP A 330 2.26 15.27 -14.65
N PRO A 331 2.28 16.38 -15.42
CA PRO A 331 1.16 16.76 -16.27
C PRO A 331 0.73 15.67 -17.28
N ASP A 332 1.64 14.77 -17.65
CA ASP A 332 1.42 13.67 -18.59
C ASP A 332 1.04 12.35 -17.89
N TRP A 333 0.69 12.36 -16.60
CA TRP A 333 0.45 11.16 -15.78
C TRP A 333 -0.53 10.15 -16.40
N LYS A 334 -1.56 10.62 -17.13
CA LYS A 334 -2.53 9.73 -17.81
C LYS A 334 -1.90 8.93 -18.96
N THR A 335 -0.84 9.45 -19.56
CA THR A 335 -0.05 8.76 -20.58
C THR A 335 1.00 7.87 -19.92
N ASP A 336 1.59 8.33 -18.83
CA ASP A 336 2.76 7.68 -18.23
C ASP A 336 2.42 6.56 -17.23
N ILE A 337 1.30 6.62 -16.50
CA ILE A 337 0.85 5.51 -15.65
C ILE A 337 0.72 4.18 -16.43
N PRO A 338 0.00 4.09 -17.57
CA PRO A 338 -0.07 2.83 -18.30
C PRO A 338 1.29 2.39 -18.86
N ARG A 339 2.24 3.30 -19.10
CA ARG A 339 3.62 2.96 -19.47
C ARG A 339 4.40 2.37 -18.30
N LEU A 340 4.23 2.90 -17.09
CA LEU A 340 4.85 2.36 -15.89
C LEU A 340 4.28 0.99 -15.52
N ILE A 341 2.97 0.79 -15.59
CA ILE A 341 2.35 -0.53 -15.39
C ILE A 341 2.92 -1.55 -16.40
N ARG A 342 3.03 -1.16 -17.68
CA ARG A 342 3.65 -2.01 -18.70
C ARG A 342 5.13 -2.26 -18.41
N TRP A 343 5.87 -1.26 -17.92
CA TRP A 343 7.26 -1.42 -17.53
C TRP A 343 7.41 -2.48 -16.42
N THR A 344 6.51 -2.51 -15.43
CA THR A 344 6.47 -3.56 -14.41
C THR A 344 6.19 -4.94 -15.04
N GLU A 345 5.25 -5.02 -15.98
CA GLU A 345 4.98 -6.28 -16.70
C GLU A 345 6.23 -6.79 -17.42
N ASP A 346 6.87 -5.93 -18.22
CA ASP A 346 8.04 -6.27 -19.03
C ASP A 346 9.24 -6.67 -18.17
N ASN A 347 9.47 -5.99 -17.03
CA ASN A 347 10.68 -6.18 -16.23
C ASN A 347 10.52 -7.14 -15.04
N PHE A 348 9.30 -7.41 -14.57
CA PHE A 348 9.08 -8.17 -13.33
C PHE A 348 7.93 -9.18 -13.38
N VAL A 349 7.04 -9.11 -14.36
CA VAL A 349 6.08 -10.21 -14.61
C VAL A 349 6.69 -11.20 -15.61
N PHE A 350 7.07 -10.73 -16.79
CA PHE A 350 7.56 -11.59 -17.87
C PHE A 350 9.02 -12.02 -17.69
N ARG A 351 9.80 -11.24 -16.95
CA ARG A 351 11.11 -11.66 -16.45
C ARG A 351 10.94 -12.32 -15.09
N SER A 352 11.34 -13.59 -14.98
CA SER A 352 11.11 -14.42 -13.78
C SER A 352 12.39 -15.15 -13.37
N ALA A 353 12.50 -15.50 -12.08
CA ALA A 353 13.56 -16.39 -11.63
C ALA A 353 13.41 -17.80 -12.26
N PRO A 354 14.51 -18.59 -12.38
CA PRO A 354 14.45 -19.91 -12.99
C PRO A 354 13.41 -20.82 -12.33
N GLY A 355 12.46 -21.32 -13.13
CA GLY A 355 11.41 -22.23 -12.68
C GLY A 355 10.15 -21.56 -12.13
N GLU A 356 10.12 -20.23 -12.03
CA GLU A 356 8.93 -19.50 -11.60
C GLU A 356 8.07 -19.08 -12.80
N PRO A 357 6.73 -19.17 -12.70
CA PRO A 357 5.85 -18.77 -13.79
C PRO A 357 5.66 -17.24 -13.81
N SER A 358 5.44 -16.66 -15.00
CA SER A 358 5.01 -15.25 -15.11
C SER A 358 3.56 -15.06 -14.68
N THR A 359 2.72 -16.06 -14.94
CA THR A 359 1.31 -16.04 -14.56
C THR A 359 0.88 -17.35 -13.92
N MET A 360 -0.05 -17.30 -12.97
CA MET A 360 -0.56 -18.47 -12.27
C MET A 360 -2.08 -18.38 -12.17
N TRP A 361 -2.79 -19.33 -12.79
CA TRP A 361 -4.27 -19.34 -12.86
C TRP A 361 -4.88 -17.99 -13.29
N GLY A 362 -4.23 -17.32 -14.26
CA GLY A 362 -4.67 -16.03 -14.79
C GLY A 362 -4.24 -14.79 -13.98
N ALA A 363 -3.55 -14.95 -12.84
CA ALA A 363 -2.92 -13.84 -12.12
C ALA A 363 -1.56 -13.48 -12.73
N ASN A 364 -1.28 -12.19 -12.88
CA ASN A 364 0.08 -11.69 -13.14
C ASN A 364 0.81 -11.64 -11.80
N ILE A 365 1.91 -12.38 -11.67
CA ILE A 365 2.70 -12.43 -10.44
C ILE A 365 4.05 -11.75 -10.66
N VAL A 366 4.47 -10.95 -9.69
CA VAL A 366 5.48 -9.90 -9.88
C VAL A 366 6.72 -10.21 -9.05
N GLY A 367 7.90 -10.11 -9.69
CA GLY A 367 9.20 -10.19 -9.03
C GLY A 367 9.67 -8.83 -8.49
N GLU A 368 10.77 -8.82 -7.75
CA GLU A 368 11.17 -7.64 -6.97
C GLU A 368 12.18 -6.74 -7.69
N GLN A 369 13.34 -7.27 -8.06
CA GLN A 369 14.46 -6.46 -8.54
C GLN A 369 15.46 -7.26 -9.39
N ASP A 370 16.39 -6.58 -10.06
CA ASP A 370 17.32 -7.20 -11.04
C ASP A 370 18.10 -8.41 -10.48
N THR A 371 18.53 -8.36 -9.21
CA THR A 371 19.26 -9.48 -8.58
C THR A 371 18.36 -10.44 -7.80
N PHE A 372 17.07 -10.15 -7.70
CA PHE A 372 16.11 -10.95 -6.95
C PHE A 372 14.73 -10.96 -7.65
N LEU A 373 14.59 -11.83 -8.65
CA LEU A 373 13.39 -11.93 -9.49
C LEU A 373 12.31 -12.86 -8.92
N VAL A 374 12.45 -13.23 -7.65
CA VAL A 374 11.53 -14.11 -6.91
C VAL A 374 10.14 -13.47 -6.89
N LYS A 375 9.09 -14.22 -7.21
CA LYS A 375 7.70 -13.72 -7.17
C LYS A 375 7.22 -13.52 -5.74
N MET A 376 6.76 -12.30 -5.44
CA MET A 376 6.37 -11.86 -4.10
C MET A 376 4.89 -11.47 -4.00
N ASP A 377 4.28 -11.70 -2.83
CA ASP A 377 2.92 -11.27 -2.52
C ASP A 377 2.75 -9.75 -2.57
N TYR A 378 3.65 -9.02 -1.95
CA TYR A 378 3.58 -7.57 -1.85
C TYR A 378 3.81 -6.88 -3.21
N GLN A 379 4.75 -7.35 -4.04
CA GLN A 379 4.96 -6.82 -5.40
C GLN A 379 3.74 -7.10 -6.29
N THR A 380 3.15 -8.29 -6.15
CA THR A 380 1.92 -8.66 -6.86
C THR A 380 0.74 -7.80 -6.41
N ALA A 381 0.64 -7.48 -5.11
CA ALA A 381 -0.38 -6.58 -4.58
C ALA A 381 -0.21 -5.13 -5.09
N ARG A 382 1.04 -4.63 -5.19
CA ARG A 382 1.35 -3.30 -5.76
C ARG A 382 0.87 -3.16 -7.19
N PHE A 383 1.28 -4.08 -8.06
CA PHE A 383 0.84 -4.12 -9.44
C PHE A 383 -0.69 -4.16 -9.56
N ALA A 384 -1.35 -4.94 -8.70
CA ALA A 384 -2.80 -5.02 -8.70
C ALA A 384 -3.46 -3.71 -8.27
N ALA A 385 -2.89 -3.00 -7.29
CA ALA A 385 -3.35 -1.67 -6.88
C ALA A 385 -3.24 -0.65 -8.01
N GLU A 386 -2.10 -0.62 -8.73
CA GLU A 386 -1.91 0.25 -9.89
C GLU A 386 -2.95 -0.03 -10.98
N CYS A 387 -3.16 -1.31 -11.31
CA CYS A 387 -4.16 -1.74 -12.30
C CYS A 387 -5.57 -1.34 -11.87
N ALA A 388 -5.94 -1.52 -10.58
CA ALA A 388 -7.26 -1.15 -10.07
C ALA A 388 -7.50 0.36 -10.09
N ARG A 389 -6.50 1.16 -9.69
CA ARG A 389 -6.57 2.63 -9.77
C ARG A 389 -6.64 3.11 -11.22
N TRP A 390 -5.87 2.49 -12.12
CA TRP A 390 -5.90 2.85 -13.55
C TRP A 390 -7.22 2.45 -14.21
N TYR A 391 -7.83 1.32 -13.84
CA TYR A 391 -9.18 0.97 -14.28
C TYR A 391 -10.19 2.07 -13.94
N ALA A 392 -10.15 2.62 -12.73
CA ALA A 392 -11.07 3.69 -12.33
C ALA A 392 -10.91 4.97 -13.17
N VAL A 393 -9.70 5.24 -13.68
CA VAL A 393 -9.41 6.39 -14.54
C VAL A 393 -9.78 6.12 -16.01
N SER A 394 -9.44 4.94 -16.53
CA SER A 394 -9.51 4.61 -17.96
C SER A 394 -10.81 3.93 -18.38
N GLY A 395 -11.49 3.23 -17.46
CA GLY A 395 -12.60 2.33 -17.76
C GLY A 395 -12.21 1.04 -18.48
N ASP A 396 -10.91 0.75 -18.64
CA ASP A 396 -10.43 -0.45 -19.33
C ASP A 396 -10.49 -1.68 -18.41
N GLU A 397 -11.53 -2.49 -18.63
CA GLU A 397 -11.81 -3.73 -17.88
C GLU A 397 -10.65 -4.74 -17.87
N SER A 398 -9.70 -4.66 -18.80
CA SER A 398 -8.53 -5.53 -18.78
C SER A 398 -7.65 -5.30 -17.55
N TYR A 399 -7.52 -4.06 -17.08
CA TYR A 399 -6.79 -3.74 -15.85
C TYR A 399 -7.56 -4.19 -14.61
N ARG A 400 -8.90 -4.09 -14.63
CA ARG A 400 -9.73 -4.64 -13.54
C ARG A 400 -9.54 -6.15 -13.41
N GLU A 401 -9.52 -6.87 -14.53
CA GLU A 401 -9.27 -8.32 -14.54
C GLU A 401 -7.86 -8.65 -14.03
N LYS A 402 -6.81 -7.96 -14.51
CA LYS A 402 -5.43 -8.13 -14.02
C LYS A 402 -5.37 -7.95 -12.50
N ALA A 403 -5.89 -6.83 -12.01
CA ALA A 403 -5.93 -6.52 -10.58
C ALA A 403 -6.69 -7.58 -9.77
N TYR A 404 -7.87 -8.00 -10.24
CA TYR A 404 -8.69 -9.00 -9.56
C TYR A 404 -7.94 -10.32 -9.40
N ARG A 405 -7.32 -10.83 -10.46
CA ARG A 405 -6.60 -12.12 -10.41
C ARG A 405 -5.36 -12.04 -9.54
N SER A 406 -4.57 -10.96 -9.65
CA SER A 406 -3.38 -10.76 -8.84
C SER A 406 -3.72 -10.64 -7.35
N LEU A 407 -4.73 -9.84 -6.95
CA LEU A 407 -5.15 -9.79 -5.54
C LEU A 407 -5.72 -11.13 -5.05
N ASN A 408 -6.48 -11.85 -5.88
CA ASN A 408 -6.96 -13.17 -5.50
C ASN A 408 -5.81 -14.13 -5.23
N TRP A 409 -4.76 -14.13 -6.05
CA TRP A 409 -3.54 -14.91 -5.77
C TRP A 409 -2.89 -14.51 -4.44
N VAL A 410 -2.78 -13.20 -4.17
CA VAL A 410 -2.27 -12.67 -2.89
C VAL A 410 -3.09 -13.17 -1.69
N THR A 411 -4.41 -13.33 -1.81
CA THR A 411 -5.22 -13.85 -0.69
C THR A 411 -4.83 -15.26 -0.21
N TYR A 412 -4.14 -16.06 -1.04
CA TYR A 412 -3.64 -17.38 -0.67
C TYR A 412 -2.28 -17.32 0.04
N CYS A 413 -1.61 -16.17 0.05
CA CYS A 413 -0.26 -15.97 0.61
C CYS A 413 -0.28 -15.81 2.14
N ASN A 414 -1.33 -16.25 2.83
CA ASN A 414 -1.31 -16.48 4.28
C ASN A 414 -2.13 -17.70 4.65
N ASP A 415 -1.88 -18.28 5.82
CA ASP A 415 -2.73 -19.33 6.37
C ASP A 415 -4.00 -18.78 7.05
N SER A 416 -4.83 -19.68 7.57
CA SER A 416 -6.08 -19.31 8.27
C SER A 416 -5.87 -18.54 9.59
N THR A 417 -4.62 -18.39 10.06
CA THR A 417 -4.25 -17.63 11.25
C THR A 417 -3.62 -16.27 10.94
N GLY A 418 -3.37 -15.98 9.66
CA GLY A 418 -2.71 -14.76 9.19
C GLY A 418 -1.18 -14.84 9.14
N LEU A 419 -0.60 -16.04 9.32
CA LEU A 419 0.81 -16.26 9.05
C LEU A 419 1.07 -16.11 7.55
N ALA A 420 1.98 -15.22 7.19
CA ALA A 420 2.33 -14.90 5.81
C ALA A 420 3.24 -15.93 5.15
N PHE A 421 3.11 -16.04 3.82
CA PHE A 421 4.04 -16.70 2.92
C PHE A 421 4.38 -15.72 1.80
N GLU A 422 5.47 -14.98 1.94
CA GLU A 422 5.85 -13.90 1.02
C GLU A 422 6.05 -14.37 -0.43
N SER A 423 6.80 -15.46 -0.60
CA SER A 423 7.13 -16.04 -1.92
C SER A 423 6.61 -17.47 -2.03
N PRO A 424 5.30 -17.68 -2.18
CA PRO A 424 4.68 -18.99 -2.07
C PRO A 424 5.01 -19.96 -3.22
N VAL A 425 5.65 -19.46 -4.28
CA VAL A 425 6.11 -20.25 -5.43
C VAL A 425 7.62 -20.53 -5.40
N SER A 426 8.30 -20.10 -4.33
CA SER A 426 9.75 -20.12 -4.21
C SER A 426 10.18 -20.83 -2.93
N LYS A 427 11.35 -21.47 -2.95
CA LYS A 427 11.82 -22.29 -1.82
C LYS A 427 12.82 -21.54 -0.96
N GLY A 428 12.67 -21.65 0.36
CA GLY A 428 13.67 -21.20 1.32
C GLY A 428 13.70 -19.69 1.55
N ILE A 429 12.69 -18.97 1.06
CA ILE A 429 12.55 -17.52 1.27
C ILE A 429 11.92 -17.28 2.64
N SER A 430 12.48 -16.34 3.40
CA SER A 430 11.91 -15.87 4.66
C SER A 430 10.69 -14.99 4.39
N SER A 431 9.86 -14.73 5.40
CA SER A 431 8.78 -13.76 5.27
C SER A 431 9.13 -12.49 6.03
N TRP A 432 9.25 -11.39 5.30
CA TRP A 432 9.63 -10.09 5.83
C TRP A 432 8.44 -9.39 6.48
N TRP A 433 8.70 -8.79 7.64
CA TRP A 433 7.66 -8.11 8.42
C TRP A 433 7.13 -6.88 7.69
N SER A 434 8.03 -6.07 7.12
CA SER A 434 7.73 -4.89 6.30
C SER A 434 6.83 -5.27 5.12
N ASP A 435 7.22 -6.29 4.36
CA ASP A 435 6.56 -6.72 3.14
C ASP A 435 5.19 -7.34 3.41
N CYS A 436 5.16 -8.37 4.26
CA CYS A 436 3.98 -9.18 4.47
C CYS A 436 2.88 -8.48 5.28
N TYR A 437 3.23 -7.55 6.17
CA TYR A 437 2.29 -6.96 7.14
C TYR A 437 2.19 -5.43 7.04
N GLY A 438 3.17 -4.77 6.42
CA GLY A 438 3.08 -3.37 6.05
C GLY A 438 2.61 -3.22 4.60
N GLU A 439 3.48 -3.59 3.67
CA GLU A 439 3.41 -3.25 2.26
C GLU A 439 2.32 -3.98 1.47
N CYS A 440 2.22 -5.30 1.60
CA CYS A 440 1.20 -6.10 0.95
C CYS A 440 -0.23 -5.65 1.32
N PRO A 441 -0.64 -5.62 2.61
CA PRO A 441 -2.02 -5.30 2.97
C PRO A 441 -2.42 -3.87 2.62
N ARG A 442 -1.51 -2.89 2.67
CA ARG A 442 -1.87 -1.49 2.33
C ARG A 442 -2.31 -1.30 0.87
N MET A 443 -1.92 -2.21 -0.04
CA MET A 443 -2.28 -2.13 -1.46
C MET A 443 -3.76 -2.43 -1.72
N PHE A 444 -4.43 -3.18 -0.84
CA PHE A 444 -5.86 -3.47 -1.00
C PHE A 444 -6.72 -2.20 -0.86
N TYR A 445 -6.32 -1.23 -0.03
CA TYR A 445 -7.03 0.04 0.10
C TYR A 445 -6.91 0.91 -1.15
N GLN A 446 -5.74 0.91 -1.79
CA GLN A 446 -5.56 1.52 -3.11
C GLN A 446 -6.50 0.86 -4.13
N ALA A 447 -6.58 -0.47 -4.12
CA ALA A 447 -7.49 -1.19 -5.01
C ALA A 447 -8.97 -0.90 -4.71
N PHE A 448 -9.36 -0.75 -3.44
CA PHE A 448 -10.72 -0.36 -3.05
C PHE A 448 -11.09 1.06 -3.51
N ALA A 449 -10.12 1.99 -3.52
CA ALA A 449 -10.34 3.32 -4.09
C ALA A 449 -10.70 3.25 -5.58
N GLY A 450 -10.11 2.30 -6.32
CA GLY A 450 -10.40 2.08 -7.74
C GLY A 450 -11.65 1.23 -8.00
N VAL A 451 -11.90 0.21 -7.18
CA VAL A 451 -12.99 -0.76 -7.33
C VAL A 451 -13.73 -0.94 -5.99
N PRO A 452 -14.60 0.01 -5.59
CA PRO A 452 -15.27 -0.04 -4.30
C PRO A 452 -16.18 -1.27 -4.13
N GLU A 453 -16.58 -1.91 -5.23
CA GLU A 453 -17.34 -3.15 -5.25
C GLU A 453 -16.60 -4.32 -4.56
N TRP A 454 -15.27 -4.27 -4.41
CA TRP A 454 -14.47 -5.32 -3.77
C TRP A 454 -14.40 -5.23 -2.24
N ALA A 455 -14.81 -4.11 -1.65
CA ALA A 455 -15.04 -4.04 -0.21
C ALA A 455 -16.33 -4.79 0.18
N PRO A 456 -16.48 -5.22 1.45
CA PRO A 456 -17.63 -5.96 1.93
C PRO A 456 -18.97 -5.29 1.59
N PRO A 457 -19.93 -6.02 1.00
CA PRO A 457 -21.26 -5.47 0.78
C PRO A 457 -22.00 -5.29 2.11
N GLN A 458 -22.87 -4.27 2.16
CA GLN A 458 -23.71 -3.94 3.31
C GLN A 458 -22.92 -3.54 4.58
N GLU A 459 -21.69 -3.08 4.40
CA GLU A 459 -20.86 -2.52 5.46
C GLU A 459 -20.39 -1.10 5.07
N ASP A 460 -20.17 -0.26 6.08
CA ASP A 460 -19.70 1.11 5.92
C ASP A 460 -18.19 1.17 6.17
N HIS A 461 -17.44 1.64 5.18
CA HIS A 461 -15.98 1.73 5.27
C HIS A 461 -15.43 2.94 4.52
N ILE A 462 -14.51 3.67 5.16
CA ILE A 462 -13.56 4.53 4.46
C ILE A 462 -12.52 3.61 3.80
N LEU A 463 -12.59 3.52 2.48
CA LEU A 463 -11.79 2.62 1.66
C LEU A 463 -10.36 3.11 1.47
N TYR A 464 -10.18 4.41 1.32
CA TYR A 464 -8.87 5.03 1.12
C TYR A 464 -8.90 6.54 1.40
N SER A 465 -7.80 7.05 1.92
CA SER A 465 -7.42 8.46 1.89
C SER A 465 -5.90 8.53 1.78
N GLU A 466 -5.36 9.47 1.02
CA GLU A 466 -3.92 9.75 1.03
C GLU A 466 -3.51 10.44 2.35
N GLY A 467 -4.37 11.36 2.81
CA GLY A 467 -4.17 12.13 4.02
C GLY A 467 -4.49 11.36 5.30
N ILE A 468 -4.15 11.97 6.43
CA ILE A 468 -4.38 11.39 7.76
C ILE A 468 -5.79 11.69 8.25
N LEU A 469 -6.50 10.64 8.64
CA LEU A 469 -7.82 10.71 9.26
C LEU A 469 -7.72 10.47 10.77
N LYS A 470 -8.61 11.12 11.53
CA LYS A 470 -8.72 11.01 12.99
C LYS A 470 -10.18 10.89 13.42
N GLY A 471 -10.40 10.42 14.64
CA GLY A 471 -11.73 10.33 15.23
C GLY A 471 -12.73 9.57 14.37
N VAL A 472 -12.26 8.52 13.67
CA VAL A 472 -13.07 7.73 12.76
C VAL A 472 -14.10 6.96 13.59
N GLN A 473 -15.37 7.15 13.27
CA GLN A 473 -16.49 6.55 13.96
C GLN A 473 -17.52 6.07 12.94
N TYR A 474 -17.92 4.81 13.13
CA TYR A 474 -19.02 4.18 12.41
C TYR A 474 -20.18 3.99 13.38
N ALA A 475 -21.36 4.44 12.98
CA ALA A 475 -22.62 4.22 13.69
C ALA A 475 -23.70 3.88 12.67
N GLU A 476 -24.88 3.48 13.14
CA GLU A 476 -25.99 3.15 12.24
C GLU A 476 -26.28 4.34 11.32
N LYS A 477 -26.09 4.12 10.01
CA LYS A 477 -26.33 5.11 8.95
C LYS A 477 -25.55 6.42 9.12
N GLN A 478 -24.39 6.34 9.76
CA GLN A 478 -23.56 7.50 10.03
C GLN A 478 -22.08 7.15 10.01
N VAL A 479 -21.30 7.99 9.34
CA VAL A 479 -19.83 7.95 9.35
C VAL A 479 -19.31 9.32 9.72
N LYS A 480 -18.38 9.38 10.66
CA LYS A 480 -17.75 10.62 11.12
C LYS A 480 -16.23 10.46 11.17
N TYR A 481 -15.50 11.50 10.76
CA TYR A 481 -14.05 11.56 10.88
C TYR A 481 -13.55 13.01 10.76
N THR A 482 -12.27 13.22 11.09
CA THR A 482 -11.55 14.49 10.85
C THR A 482 -10.43 14.22 9.84
N ALA A 483 -10.39 14.97 8.74
CA ALA A 483 -9.29 14.97 7.78
C ALA A 483 -8.25 16.04 8.17
N ALA A 484 -6.99 15.65 8.33
CA ALA A 484 -5.92 16.53 8.81
C ALA A 484 -5.13 17.23 7.69
N ALA A 485 -5.26 16.77 6.44
CA ALA A 485 -4.52 17.29 5.32
C ALA A 485 -5.07 18.65 4.85
N GLN A 486 -4.20 19.48 4.24
CA GLN A 486 -4.58 20.79 3.71
C GLN A 486 -5.48 20.70 2.48
N ASN A 487 -5.52 19.54 1.83
CA ASN A 487 -6.51 19.14 0.85
C ASN A 487 -6.52 17.61 0.80
N GLY A 488 -7.53 17.01 0.21
CA GLY A 488 -7.59 15.56 0.14
C GLY A 488 -8.85 15.04 -0.52
N VAL A 489 -8.82 13.73 -0.76
CA VAL A 489 -9.93 12.95 -1.29
C VAL A 489 -10.10 11.70 -0.43
N GLU A 490 -11.31 11.51 0.09
CA GLU A 490 -11.69 10.28 0.77
C GLU A 490 -12.60 9.44 -0.12
N TYR A 491 -12.32 8.15 -0.17
CA TYR A 491 -13.11 7.15 -0.88
C TYR A 491 -13.81 6.28 0.15
N LEU A 492 -15.12 6.10 0.00
CA LEU A 492 -15.95 5.36 0.95
C LEU A 492 -16.89 4.39 0.22
N ARG A 493 -17.21 3.30 0.89
CA ARG A 493 -18.39 2.47 0.63
C ARG A 493 -19.38 2.67 1.78
N LEU A 494 -20.64 2.86 1.44
CA LEU A 494 -21.74 3.00 2.39
C LEU A 494 -22.82 1.96 2.07
N SER A 495 -23.35 1.34 3.10
CA SER A 495 -24.51 0.45 3.11
C SER A 495 -25.85 1.19 3.04
N PHE A 496 -25.80 2.53 3.01
CA PHE A 496 -26.95 3.42 3.01
C PHE A 496 -26.80 4.56 2.01
N ARG A 497 -27.92 5.17 1.62
CA ARG A 497 -27.91 6.40 0.83
C ARG A 497 -27.70 7.61 1.74
N PRO A 498 -26.65 8.42 1.56
CA PRO A 498 -26.50 9.66 2.32
C PRO A 498 -27.63 10.63 1.96
N PHE A 499 -28.24 11.25 2.99
CA PHE A 499 -29.19 12.36 2.82
C PHE A 499 -28.54 13.71 3.15
N MET A 500 -27.49 13.72 3.97
CA MET A 500 -26.75 14.91 4.36
C MET A 500 -25.28 14.55 4.54
N ILE A 501 -24.40 15.36 3.95
CA ILE A 501 -22.96 15.29 4.17
C ILE A 501 -22.51 16.70 4.52
N THR A 502 -21.78 16.84 5.62
CA THR A 502 -21.26 18.15 6.06
C THR A 502 -19.74 18.13 6.16
N ILE A 503 -19.14 19.26 5.80
CA ILE A 503 -17.73 19.60 6.06
C ILE A 503 -17.74 20.78 7.01
N ASN A 504 -17.17 20.62 8.21
CA ASN A 504 -17.18 21.61 9.29
C ASN A 504 -18.60 22.13 9.60
N GLY A 505 -19.58 21.22 9.63
CA GLY A 505 -20.99 21.53 9.89
C GLY A 505 -21.73 22.21 8.72
N LYS A 506 -21.05 22.53 7.61
CA LYS A 506 -21.69 23.07 6.41
C LYS A 506 -22.02 21.93 5.45
N GLU A 507 -23.29 21.85 5.04
CA GLU A 507 -23.72 20.88 4.04
C GLU A 507 -23.01 21.10 2.70
N ILE A 508 -22.52 20.01 2.12
CA ILE A 508 -21.92 19.97 0.78
C ILE A 508 -22.86 19.28 -0.20
N SER A 509 -22.70 19.56 -1.49
CA SER A 509 -23.59 19.05 -2.53
C SER A 509 -22.92 17.99 -3.40
N VAL A 510 -23.76 17.10 -3.96
CA VAL A 510 -23.33 16.17 -5.00
C VAL A 510 -22.90 16.97 -6.25
N SER A 511 -21.83 16.52 -6.90
CA SER A 511 -21.30 17.09 -8.14
C SER A 511 -21.15 16.00 -9.20
N ARG A 512 -21.01 16.42 -10.47
CA ARG A 512 -20.57 15.53 -11.56
C ARG A 512 -19.06 15.39 -11.60
N ASP A 513 -18.36 16.44 -11.19
CA ASP A 513 -16.90 16.54 -11.18
C ASP A 513 -16.39 16.62 -9.74
N LEU A 514 -15.21 16.05 -9.49
CA LEU A 514 -14.58 16.06 -8.18
C LEU A 514 -13.91 17.43 -7.90
N ILE A 515 -14.73 18.40 -7.54
CA ILE A 515 -14.33 19.77 -7.17
C ILE A 515 -14.20 19.91 -5.64
N PRO A 516 -13.45 20.92 -5.14
CA PRO A 516 -13.36 21.21 -3.71
C PRO A 516 -14.71 21.34 -3.00
N ASP A 517 -14.79 20.74 -1.81
CA ASP A 517 -15.94 20.77 -0.89
C ASP A 517 -17.25 20.27 -1.54
N ALA A 518 -17.14 19.24 -2.36
CA ALA A 518 -18.23 18.52 -3.00
C ALA A 518 -18.00 17.01 -2.96
N TYR A 519 -19.00 16.23 -3.38
CA TYR A 519 -18.87 14.77 -3.43
C TYR A 519 -19.45 14.13 -4.69
N LEU A 520 -18.93 12.97 -5.05
CA LEU A 520 -19.49 12.06 -6.06
C LEU A 520 -20.22 10.92 -5.37
N LEU A 521 -21.37 10.50 -5.91
CA LEU A 521 -22.15 9.40 -5.38
C LEU A 521 -22.56 8.45 -6.51
N LYS A 522 -22.21 7.16 -6.39
CA LYS A 522 -22.57 6.11 -7.35
C LYS A 522 -23.25 4.96 -6.61
N LYS A 523 -24.34 4.43 -7.19
CA LYS A 523 -25.00 3.21 -6.71
C LYS A 523 -24.15 1.99 -7.07
N LEU A 524 -23.87 1.12 -6.10
CA LEU A 524 -23.20 -0.16 -6.32
C LEU A 524 -24.19 -1.33 -6.44
N GLY A 525 -25.44 -1.11 -6.02
CA GLY A 525 -26.49 -2.12 -6.00
C GLY A 525 -26.73 -2.70 -4.60
N LYS A 526 -27.84 -3.41 -4.41
CA LYS A 526 -28.23 -4.04 -3.13
C LYS A 526 -28.31 -3.10 -1.91
N GLY A 527 -28.49 -1.80 -2.14
CA GLY A 527 -28.54 -0.78 -1.08
C GLY A 527 -27.23 -0.01 -0.89
N ASP A 528 -26.14 -0.46 -1.51
CA ASP A 528 -24.81 0.13 -1.30
C ASP A 528 -24.49 1.25 -2.29
N TYR A 529 -23.63 2.16 -1.83
CA TYR A 529 -23.15 3.34 -2.53
C TYR A 529 -21.64 3.48 -2.39
N SER A 530 -20.97 3.92 -3.46
CA SER A 530 -19.63 4.49 -3.34
C SER A 530 -19.75 6.01 -3.26
N LEU A 531 -19.03 6.59 -2.32
CA LEU A 531 -18.97 8.02 -2.05
C LEU A 531 -17.52 8.48 -2.15
N THR A 532 -17.27 9.55 -2.90
CA THR A 532 -15.95 10.20 -2.96
C THR A 532 -16.11 11.65 -2.56
N ILE A 533 -15.44 12.06 -1.48
CA ILE A 533 -15.49 13.43 -0.95
C ILE A 533 -14.17 14.11 -1.26
N LYS A 534 -14.19 15.37 -1.70
CA LYS A 534 -12.99 16.20 -1.82
C LYS A 534 -13.10 17.41 -0.91
N HIS A 535 -12.02 17.71 -0.20
CA HIS A 535 -11.93 18.87 0.70
C HIS A 535 -10.69 19.73 0.38
N SER A 536 -10.75 21.01 0.74
CA SER A 536 -9.73 22.03 0.44
C SER A 536 -8.95 22.56 1.64
N LYS A 537 -9.19 22.00 2.82
CA LYS A 537 -8.58 22.36 4.10
C LYS A 537 -8.83 21.27 5.13
N PRO A 538 -8.12 21.26 6.27
CA PRO A 538 -8.45 20.34 7.36
C PRO A 538 -9.89 20.54 7.81
N CYS A 539 -10.61 19.43 8.04
CA CYS A 539 -12.04 19.49 8.29
C CYS A 539 -12.59 18.30 9.08
N ASP A 540 -13.71 18.55 9.76
CA ASP A 540 -14.57 17.51 10.29
C ASP A 540 -15.62 17.13 9.25
N VAL A 541 -15.77 15.84 8.99
CA VAL A 541 -16.74 15.28 8.06
C VAL A 541 -17.78 14.48 8.85
N LEU A 542 -19.05 14.74 8.55
CA LEU A 542 -20.18 13.94 9.03
C LEU A 542 -21.05 13.55 7.85
N ILE A 543 -21.27 12.25 7.69
CA ILE A 543 -22.14 11.66 6.68
C ILE A 543 -23.32 11.04 7.42
N SER A 544 -24.54 11.36 7.02
CA SER A 544 -25.79 10.81 7.61
C SER A 544 -26.72 10.30 6.52
N GLY A 545 -27.35 9.15 6.79
CA GLY A 545 -28.13 8.38 5.83
C GLY A 545 -29.53 7.95 6.26
N PHE A 546 -30.31 7.48 5.29
CA PHE A 546 -31.65 6.96 5.47
C PHE A 546 -31.69 5.51 5.95
#